data_AF-A0A6H9L619-F1
#
_entry.id   AF-A0A6H9L619-F1
#
_cell.length_a   1.000
_cell.length_b   1.000
_cell.length_c   1.000
_cell.angle_alpha   90.00
_cell.angle_beta   90.00
_cell.angle_gamma   90.00
#
_symmetry.space_group_name_H-M   'P 1'
#
loop_
_entity.id
_entity.type
_entity.pdbx_description
1 polymer ?
#
loop_
_entity_poly.entity_id
_entity_poly.type
_entity_poly.pdbx_seq_one_letter_code
_entity_poly.pdbx_strand_id
1 'polypeptide(L)'
;MKKQYKFAIFFALTFLLNQHINAQTTIFGGRGLLRTQSAELVGVNRLFINSYFSAFLLSEKNANSLTKDYGLSINVTLGLNKHLEVIAHLKPYQDDQRHIWGAPGDTQLGVKIRSPFSGSMVHTAFRLFANLPTGRDFAVAYEPYASREVGIAGMGLITFDFTEVFAALPVKTHLNFGYFDQNIHDRFFLNLEDQYLLAAGLKFPVRSAIFYSEYSAEIFAKNEFITKYSMNSQRLTQGFKFLGPWNLIYDVALDLSLASDVNRNNAPNEFRKQYADWKLILGLNYPFTIQKKSHKSNPPTRDPQKYPSKNRVQPHRQNILDSMLEIESSLDGDNSVEPKNNDDSQDN
;
A
#
# COMPACT_ATOMS: atom_id res chain seq x y z
N MET A 1 17.67 11.20 -28.87
CA MET A 1 16.86 10.94 -27.63
C MET A 1 17.29 11.71 -26.38
N LYS A 2 18.58 11.88 -26.02
CA LYS A 2 18.96 12.56 -24.75
C LYS A 2 18.53 14.04 -24.58
N LYS A 3 18.30 14.79 -25.67
CA LYS A 3 17.89 16.21 -25.61
C LYS A 3 16.39 16.43 -25.35
N GLN A 4 15.52 15.49 -25.73
CA GLN A 4 14.07 15.65 -25.58
C GLN A 4 13.60 15.55 -24.12
N TYR A 5 14.25 14.73 -23.30
CA TYR A 5 13.92 14.60 -21.87
C TYR A 5 14.21 15.86 -21.07
N LYS A 6 15.27 16.61 -21.42
CA LYS A 6 15.60 17.86 -20.71
C LYS A 6 14.55 18.94 -20.94
N PHE A 7 13.99 19.01 -22.14
CA PHE A 7 12.95 19.99 -22.48
C PHE A 7 11.62 19.67 -21.78
N ALA A 8 11.23 18.40 -21.72
CA ALA A 8 10.01 17.99 -21.01
C ALA A 8 10.12 18.23 -19.49
N ILE A 9 11.27 17.96 -18.88
CA ILE A 9 11.52 18.23 -17.46
C ILE A 9 11.50 19.74 -17.18
N PHE A 10 12.13 20.54 -18.04
CA PHE A 10 12.13 22.00 -17.90
C PHE A 10 10.73 22.59 -18.05
N PHE A 11 9.96 22.14 -19.05
CA PHE A 11 8.59 22.62 -19.28
C PHE A 11 7.64 22.22 -18.14
N ALA A 12 7.77 20.99 -17.63
CA ALA A 12 7.04 20.54 -16.44
C ALA A 12 7.41 21.36 -15.21
N LEU A 13 8.70 21.68 -14.98
CA LEU A 13 9.12 22.55 -13.88
C LEU A 13 8.58 23.97 -14.03
N THR A 14 8.62 24.57 -15.23
CA THR A 14 8.12 25.95 -15.43
C THR A 14 6.60 26.06 -15.34
N PHE A 15 5.85 25.02 -15.71
CA PHE A 15 4.39 24.99 -15.54
C PHE A 15 3.97 24.85 -14.07
N LEU A 16 4.82 24.23 -13.25
CA LEU A 16 4.60 24.08 -11.81
C LEU A 16 4.96 25.34 -10.99
N LEU A 17 5.76 26.26 -11.53
CA LEU A 17 6.29 27.43 -10.80
C LEU A 17 5.42 28.69 -10.87
N ASN A 18 4.29 28.67 -11.58
CA ASN A 18 3.59 29.92 -11.95
C ASN A 18 2.08 29.90 -11.71
N GLN A 19 1.61 29.14 -10.72
CA GLN A 19 0.21 29.14 -10.34
C GLN A 19 0.13 29.22 -8.82
N HIS A 20 -0.66 30.17 -8.31
CA HIS A 20 -1.18 30.12 -6.95
C HIS A 20 -2.16 28.97 -6.95
N ILE A 21 -1.71 27.82 -6.46
CA ILE A 21 -2.58 26.67 -6.38
C ILE A 21 -2.82 26.35 -4.92
N ASN A 22 -3.98 25.78 -4.70
CA ASN A 22 -4.55 25.33 -3.46
C ASN A 22 -4.04 23.86 -3.25
N ALA A 23 -3.63 23.36 -2.07
CA ALA A 23 -3.17 21.96 -1.83
C ALA A 23 -4.08 21.18 -0.85
N GLN A 24 -4.08 19.84 -0.84
CA GLN A 24 -4.71 18.80 -0.01
C GLN A 24 -3.82 17.56 0.05
N THR A 25 -3.41 17.15 1.25
CA THR A 25 -2.67 15.89 1.40
C THR A 25 -3.62 14.72 1.56
N THR A 26 -3.25 13.59 1.00
CA THR A 26 -3.83 12.30 1.36
C THR A 26 -2.65 11.33 1.37
N ILE A 27 -2.39 10.68 2.50
CA ILE A 27 -1.34 9.67 2.55
C ILE A 27 -1.79 8.49 1.68
N PHE A 28 -1.12 8.27 0.56
CA PHE A 28 -1.35 7.11 -0.31
C PHE A 28 -0.22 6.10 -0.19
N GLY A 29 -0.61 4.86 0.03
CA GLY A 29 0.26 3.71 0.00
C GLY A 29 0.56 3.29 -1.44
N GLY A 30 1.85 3.09 -1.75
CA GLY A 30 2.29 2.52 -3.03
C GLY A 30 2.19 0.99 -3.01
N ARG A 31 3.33 0.29 -3.21
CA ARG A 31 3.43 -1.18 -3.04
C ARG A 31 3.07 -1.70 -1.64
N GLY A 32 2.84 -0.79 -0.69
CA GLY A 32 2.41 -1.07 0.66
C GLY A 32 0.91 -1.39 0.74
N LEU A 33 0.29 -0.78 1.72
CA LEU A 33 -1.15 -0.82 1.97
C LEU A 33 -1.81 0.37 1.26
N LEU A 34 -3.03 0.74 1.65
CA LEU A 34 -3.74 1.84 0.99
C LEU A 34 -3.23 3.20 1.50
N ARG A 35 -2.77 3.30 2.74
CA ARG A 35 -2.13 4.48 3.34
C ARG A 35 -0.70 4.22 3.78
N THR A 36 -0.42 3.04 4.28
CA THR A 36 0.92 2.70 4.78
C THR A 36 1.83 2.31 3.63
N GLN A 37 3.05 2.84 3.61
CA GLN A 37 4.03 2.58 2.56
C GLN A 37 5.01 1.50 2.97
N SER A 38 5.37 0.62 2.03
CA SER A 38 6.47 -0.32 2.27
C SER A 38 7.82 0.40 2.08
N ALA A 39 8.75 0.11 2.99
CA ALA A 39 10.16 0.46 2.83
C ALA A 39 10.82 -0.30 1.65
N GLU A 40 10.22 -1.39 1.19
CA GLU A 40 10.69 -2.11 0.00
C GLU A 40 10.49 -1.29 -1.28
N LEU A 41 11.36 -1.54 -2.24
CA LEU A 41 11.27 -0.95 -3.57
C LEU A 41 10.48 -1.88 -4.52
N VAL A 42 9.67 -1.33 -5.42
CA VAL A 42 9.06 -1.97 -6.60
C VAL A 42 10.10 -2.73 -7.43
N GLY A 43 11.31 -2.17 -7.55
CA GLY A 43 12.45 -2.81 -8.20
C GLY A 43 12.91 -2.12 -9.50
N VAL A 44 14.14 -2.42 -9.92
CA VAL A 44 14.79 -1.72 -11.04
C VAL A 44 14.02 -1.89 -12.35
N ASN A 45 13.80 -0.78 -13.06
CA ASN A 45 13.08 -0.71 -14.34
C ASN A 45 11.63 -1.24 -14.28
N ARG A 46 11.01 -1.17 -13.10
CA ARG A 46 9.61 -1.51 -12.91
C ARG A 46 8.81 -0.24 -12.68
N LEU A 47 7.70 -0.15 -13.41
CA LEU A 47 6.67 0.86 -13.25
C LEU A 47 5.49 0.20 -12.55
N PHE A 48 4.99 0.81 -11.50
CA PHE A 48 3.83 0.33 -10.77
C PHE A 48 2.78 1.42 -10.79
N ILE A 49 1.61 1.09 -11.32
CA ILE A 49 0.48 2.01 -11.42
C ILE A 49 -0.61 1.50 -10.47
N ASN A 50 -1.11 2.37 -9.61
CA ASN A 50 -2.23 2.11 -8.71
C ASN A 50 -3.30 3.15 -9.00
N SER A 51 -4.54 2.72 -9.20
CA SER A 51 -5.70 3.59 -9.30
C SER A 51 -6.65 3.23 -8.16
N TYR A 52 -7.17 4.22 -7.45
CA TYR A 52 -8.10 4.06 -6.35
C TYR A 52 -9.31 4.94 -6.57
N PHE A 53 -10.48 4.32 -6.66
CA PHE A 53 -11.76 4.99 -6.61
C PHE A 53 -12.30 4.91 -5.17
N SER A 54 -12.65 6.05 -4.60
CA SER A 54 -13.27 6.13 -3.27
C SER A 54 -14.68 6.68 -3.38
N ALA A 55 -15.61 6.10 -2.62
CA ALA A 55 -16.98 6.58 -2.53
C ALA A 55 -17.44 6.65 -1.07
N PHE A 56 -18.18 7.71 -0.75
CA PHE A 56 -18.95 7.83 0.49
C PHE A 56 -20.42 8.11 0.16
N LEU A 57 -21.30 7.62 1.04
CA LEU A 57 -22.76 7.81 0.93
C LEU A 57 -23.32 8.05 2.34
N LEU A 58 -23.99 9.18 2.55
CA LEU A 58 -24.70 9.48 3.79
C LEU A 58 -26.13 9.92 3.50
N SER A 59 -27.09 9.18 4.04
CA SER A 59 -28.51 9.54 3.97
C SER A 59 -28.89 10.36 5.21
N GLU A 60 -29.35 11.59 4.99
CA GLU A 60 -29.85 12.44 6.07
C GLU A 60 -31.33 12.13 6.32
N LYS A 61 -31.61 11.45 7.45
CA LYS A 61 -32.98 11.03 7.83
C LYS A 61 -33.98 12.18 7.90
N ASN A 62 -33.52 13.40 8.19
CA ASN A 62 -34.39 14.57 8.42
C ASN A 62 -34.52 15.49 7.21
N ALA A 63 -33.59 15.41 6.24
CA ALA A 63 -33.56 16.32 5.09
C ALA A 63 -34.00 15.65 3.78
N ASN A 64 -34.29 14.34 3.80
CA ASN A 64 -34.55 13.52 2.62
C ASN A 64 -33.49 13.73 1.52
N SER A 65 -32.25 14.01 1.94
CA SER A 65 -31.11 14.30 1.10
C SER A 65 -30.09 13.16 1.22
N LEU A 66 -29.37 12.92 0.13
CA LEU A 66 -28.30 11.93 0.06
C LEU A 66 -27.01 12.66 -0.30
N THR A 67 -26.12 12.77 0.67
CA THR A 67 -24.80 13.37 0.48
C THR A 67 -23.86 12.30 -0.07
N LYS A 68 -23.18 12.64 -1.17
CA LYS A 68 -22.26 11.76 -1.91
C LYS A 68 -20.95 12.49 -2.15
N ASP A 69 -19.86 11.74 -2.25
CA ASP A 69 -18.51 12.22 -2.57
C ASP A 69 -17.80 11.04 -3.22
N TYR A 70 -17.12 11.36 -4.31
CA TYR A 70 -16.41 10.43 -5.15
C TYR A 70 -15.00 10.98 -5.37
N GLY A 71 -14.01 10.11 -5.26
CA GLY A 71 -12.62 10.45 -5.49
C GLY A 71 -11.97 9.45 -6.42
N LEU A 72 -11.07 9.93 -7.28
CA LEU A 72 -10.18 9.09 -8.08
C LEU A 72 -8.75 9.53 -7.82
N SER A 73 -7.92 8.58 -7.43
CA SER A 73 -6.49 8.78 -7.13
C SER A 73 -5.65 7.85 -7.97
N ILE A 74 -4.57 8.34 -8.56
CA ILE A 74 -3.64 7.60 -9.41
C ILE A 74 -2.24 7.75 -8.83
N ASN A 75 -1.61 6.65 -8.45
CA ASN A 75 -0.22 6.59 -8.06
C ASN A 75 0.60 5.92 -9.16
N VAL A 76 1.76 6.50 -9.46
CA VAL A 76 2.74 5.96 -10.39
C VAL A 76 4.07 5.90 -9.66
N THR A 77 4.62 4.70 -9.51
CA THR A 77 5.93 4.47 -8.90
C THR A 77 6.90 3.89 -9.92
N LEU A 78 8.05 4.52 -10.09
CA LEU A 78 9.10 4.07 -10.98
C LEU A 78 10.36 3.70 -10.17
N GLY A 79 10.73 2.43 -10.21
CA GLY A 79 11.99 1.97 -9.63
C GLY A 79 13.17 2.25 -10.55
N LEU A 80 14.01 3.22 -10.17
CA LEU A 80 15.17 3.63 -10.96
C LEU A 80 16.36 2.69 -10.75
N ASN A 81 16.63 2.32 -9.49
CA ASN A 81 17.69 1.38 -9.13
C ASN A 81 17.34 0.65 -7.81
N LYS A 82 18.28 -0.14 -7.27
CA LYS A 82 18.07 -0.93 -6.04
C LYS A 82 17.95 -0.10 -4.75
N HIS A 83 18.22 1.20 -4.82
CA HIS A 83 18.20 2.15 -3.71
C HIS A 83 17.22 3.31 -3.89
N LEU A 84 16.73 3.58 -5.09
CA LEU A 84 15.99 4.80 -5.41
C LEU A 84 14.74 4.50 -6.26
N GLU A 85 13.63 5.09 -5.84
CA GLU A 85 12.37 5.13 -6.58
C GLU A 85 11.83 6.56 -6.65
N VAL A 86 11.13 6.85 -7.74
CA VAL A 86 10.36 8.09 -7.92
C VAL A 86 8.89 7.74 -7.86
N ILE A 87 8.11 8.60 -7.20
CA ILE A 87 6.69 8.43 -6.95
C ILE A 87 6.00 9.69 -7.44
N ALA A 88 4.93 9.53 -8.22
CA ALA A 88 3.99 10.59 -8.54
C ALA A 88 2.60 10.14 -8.12
N HIS A 89 1.90 10.97 -7.37
CA HIS A 89 0.51 10.79 -7.00
C HIS A 89 -0.31 11.93 -7.59
N LEU A 90 -1.43 11.59 -8.19
CA LEU A 90 -2.32 12.50 -8.88
C LEU A 90 -3.75 12.21 -8.43
N LYS A 91 -4.51 13.25 -8.09
CA LYS A 91 -5.94 13.12 -7.85
C LYS A 91 -6.71 13.75 -9.01
N PRO A 92 -6.90 13.04 -10.14
CA PRO A 92 -7.54 13.62 -11.32
C PRO A 92 -9.00 14.06 -11.09
N TYR A 93 -9.67 13.52 -10.07
CA TYR A 93 -11.06 13.85 -9.78
C TYR A 93 -11.36 13.76 -8.28
N GLN A 94 -12.08 14.75 -7.78
CA GLN A 94 -12.66 14.79 -6.46
C GLN A 94 -13.95 15.61 -6.47
N ASP A 95 -15.04 15.05 -5.97
CA ASP A 95 -16.32 15.73 -5.84
C ASP A 95 -16.20 16.93 -4.86
N ASP A 96 -16.78 18.07 -5.23
CA ASP A 96 -16.84 19.27 -4.39
C ASP A 96 -18.23 19.47 -3.76
N GLN A 97 -19.17 18.57 -4.09
CA GLN A 97 -20.58 18.57 -3.71
C GLN A 97 -21.35 19.85 -4.13
N ARG A 98 -20.79 20.62 -5.05
CA ARG A 98 -21.37 21.86 -5.59
C ARG A 98 -21.66 21.72 -7.08
N HIS A 99 -20.78 21.04 -7.80
CA HIS A 99 -20.84 20.87 -9.24
C HIS A 99 -21.03 19.39 -9.62
N ILE A 100 -21.55 19.16 -10.83
CA ILE A 100 -21.70 17.80 -11.40
C ILE A 100 -20.33 17.16 -11.65
N TRP A 101 -19.31 17.99 -11.92
CA TRP A 101 -17.94 17.57 -12.16
C TRP A 101 -17.04 18.18 -11.10
N GLY A 102 -16.47 17.31 -10.28
CA GLY A 102 -15.45 17.65 -9.31
C GLY A 102 -14.14 18.16 -9.95
N ALA A 103 -13.40 18.98 -9.20
CA ALA A 103 -12.09 19.46 -9.60
C ALA A 103 -11.02 18.35 -9.46
N PRO A 104 -9.87 18.45 -10.16
CA PRO A 104 -8.70 17.70 -9.74
C PRO A 104 -8.30 18.15 -8.33
N GLY A 105 -7.75 17.23 -7.55
CA GLY A 105 -7.05 17.55 -6.31
C GLY A 105 -5.54 17.68 -6.54
N ASP A 106 -4.82 17.42 -5.49
CA ASP A 106 -3.38 17.63 -5.42
C ASP A 106 -2.52 16.64 -6.15
N THR A 107 -1.31 17.11 -6.44
CA THR A 107 -0.24 16.33 -7.02
C THR A 107 0.90 16.20 -6.02
N GLN A 108 1.26 14.98 -5.66
CA GLN A 108 2.48 14.75 -4.88
C GLN A 108 3.56 14.18 -5.77
N LEU A 109 4.76 14.75 -5.67
CA LEU A 109 5.95 14.21 -6.31
C LEU A 109 6.95 13.84 -5.22
N GLY A 110 7.51 12.64 -5.28
CA GLY A 110 8.40 12.17 -4.24
C GLY A 110 9.49 11.24 -4.73
N VAL A 111 10.48 11.07 -3.87
CA VAL A 111 11.56 10.11 -4.00
C VAL A 111 11.59 9.23 -2.76
N LYS A 112 11.85 7.94 -2.95
CA LYS A 112 12.02 6.99 -1.86
C LYS A 112 13.39 6.35 -1.97
N ILE A 113 14.17 6.46 -0.90
CA ILE A 113 15.55 6.01 -0.81
C ILE A 113 15.62 4.86 0.20
N ARG A 114 15.98 3.67 -0.25
CA ARG A 114 16.16 2.50 0.62
C ARG A 114 17.54 2.55 1.27
N SER A 115 17.58 2.34 2.59
CA SER A 115 18.82 2.23 3.35
C SER A 115 19.65 1.02 2.91
N PRO A 116 20.99 1.16 2.77
CA PRO A 116 21.87 0.05 2.44
C PRO A 116 21.92 -1.03 3.53
N PHE A 117 21.53 -0.68 4.76
CA PHE A 117 21.51 -1.59 5.92
C PHE A 117 20.22 -2.42 6.01
N SER A 118 19.38 -2.43 4.98
CA SER A 118 18.18 -3.26 4.94
C SER A 118 18.55 -4.74 4.83
N GLY A 119 18.27 -5.52 5.86
CA GLY A 119 18.41 -6.98 5.86
C GLY A 119 17.29 -7.71 5.10
N SER A 120 17.20 -9.03 5.27
CA SER A 120 16.11 -9.86 4.72
C SER A 120 14.80 -9.65 5.46
N MET A 121 14.83 -9.58 6.80
CA MET A 121 13.64 -9.44 7.64
C MET A 121 13.24 -7.98 7.90
N VAL A 122 14.21 -7.07 7.96
CA VAL A 122 13.95 -5.65 8.27
C VAL A 122 14.42 -4.79 7.12
N HIS A 123 13.49 -4.04 6.54
CA HIS A 123 13.77 -3.07 5.49
C HIS A 123 13.51 -1.66 6.01
N THR A 124 14.43 -0.74 5.71
CA THR A 124 14.27 0.66 6.09
C THR A 124 14.45 1.54 4.87
N ALA A 125 13.63 2.58 4.79
CA ALA A 125 13.71 3.56 3.71
C ALA A 125 13.30 4.94 4.23
N PHE A 126 13.68 5.95 3.48
CA PHE A 126 13.29 7.33 3.70
C PHE A 126 12.59 7.85 2.46
N ARG A 127 11.45 8.51 2.63
CA ARG A 127 10.72 9.18 1.55
C ARG A 127 10.77 10.68 1.76
N LEU A 128 11.11 11.39 0.70
CA LEU A 128 10.90 12.84 0.58
C LEU A 128 9.85 13.09 -0.47
N PHE A 129 8.90 13.98 -0.21
CA PHE A 129 7.95 14.39 -1.23
C PHE A 129 7.56 15.85 -1.08
N ALA A 130 7.25 16.46 -2.21
CA ALA A 130 6.61 17.77 -2.30
C ALA A 130 5.14 17.57 -2.61
N ASN A 131 4.28 18.27 -1.88
CA ASN A 131 2.87 18.41 -2.22
C ASN A 131 2.71 19.67 -3.05
N LEU A 132 2.34 19.50 -4.30
CA LEU A 132 2.13 20.57 -5.24
C LEU A 132 0.65 20.87 -5.27
N PRO A 133 0.27 22.12 -5.02
CA PRO A 133 -1.09 22.35 -4.71
C PRO A 133 -2.07 21.90 -5.83
N THR A 134 -1.91 22.16 -7.12
CA THR A 134 -2.80 21.67 -8.24
C THR A 134 -4.35 21.68 -8.15
N GLY A 135 -5.00 21.39 -7.02
CA GLY A 135 -6.44 21.43 -6.83
C GLY A 135 -6.98 22.84 -6.66
N ARG A 136 -8.29 23.02 -6.81
CA ARG A 136 -8.94 24.35 -6.70
C ARG A 136 -9.75 24.51 -5.41
N ASP A 137 -10.44 23.46 -5.00
CA ASP A 137 -11.33 23.47 -3.84
C ASP A 137 -10.91 22.38 -2.86
N PHE A 138 -10.80 22.74 -1.59
CA PHE A 138 -10.69 21.78 -0.49
C PHE A 138 -11.72 22.12 0.54
N ALA A 139 -12.64 21.20 0.73
CA ALA A 139 -13.51 21.24 1.87
C ALA A 139 -14.13 19.87 1.98
N VAL A 140 -13.39 18.96 2.61
CA VAL A 140 -13.99 17.77 3.20
C VAL A 140 -13.36 17.51 4.57
N ALA A 141 -14.15 17.57 5.64
CA ALA A 141 -13.66 17.52 7.02
C ALA A 141 -12.90 16.23 7.35
N TYR A 142 -13.19 15.12 6.67
CA TYR A 142 -12.46 13.87 6.89
C TYR A 142 -11.16 13.78 6.09
N GLU A 143 -10.97 14.55 5.01
CA GLU A 143 -9.74 14.45 4.24
C GLU A 143 -8.63 15.22 4.94
N PRO A 144 -7.38 14.77 4.85
CA PRO A 144 -6.32 15.51 5.47
C PRO A 144 -6.20 16.91 4.89
N TYR A 145 -5.69 17.77 5.75
CA TYR A 145 -5.67 19.19 5.49
C TYR A 145 -4.69 19.55 4.36
N ALA A 146 -4.84 20.80 3.99
CA ALA A 146 -4.80 21.30 2.66
C ALA A 146 -4.34 22.76 2.73
N SER A 147 -3.05 23.01 2.94
CA SER A 147 -2.49 24.36 2.83
C SER A 147 -2.55 24.79 1.38
N ARG A 148 -2.86 26.04 1.07
CA ARG A 148 -2.91 26.51 -0.33
C ARG A 148 -1.51 26.81 -0.89
N GLU A 149 -0.53 26.01 -0.48
CA GLU A 149 0.88 26.33 -0.59
C GLU A 149 1.66 25.06 -0.96
N VAL A 150 2.88 25.26 -1.45
CA VAL A 150 3.78 24.13 -1.70
C VAL A 150 4.29 23.60 -0.37
N GLY A 151 3.96 22.35 -0.08
CA GLY A 151 4.44 21.65 1.12
C GLY A 151 5.58 20.68 0.82
N ILE A 152 6.41 20.40 1.82
CA ILE A 152 7.47 19.38 1.77
C ILE A 152 7.41 18.46 2.99
N ALA A 153 7.54 17.16 2.74
CA ALA A 153 7.50 16.15 3.79
C ALA A 153 8.68 15.19 3.72
N GLY A 154 9.09 14.74 4.91
CA GLY A 154 10.01 13.65 5.12
C GLY A 154 9.37 12.54 5.93
N MET A 155 9.50 11.29 5.49
CA MET A 155 8.97 10.11 6.18
C MET A 155 10.02 9.01 6.31
N GLY A 156 10.21 8.50 7.52
CA GLY A 156 10.85 7.23 7.79
C GLY A 156 9.88 6.06 7.57
N LEU A 157 10.37 5.01 6.92
CA LEU A 157 9.63 3.80 6.58
C LEU A 157 10.37 2.58 7.11
N ILE A 158 9.65 1.70 7.79
CA ILE A 158 10.16 0.43 8.29
C ILE A 158 9.21 -0.69 7.86
N THR A 159 9.72 -1.73 7.23
CA THR A 159 8.97 -2.95 6.92
C THR A 159 9.62 -4.12 7.62
N PHE A 160 8.83 -4.87 8.39
CA PHE A 160 9.19 -6.19 8.90
C PHE A 160 8.56 -7.25 7.99
N ASP A 161 9.40 -8.09 7.38
CA ASP A 161 8.98 -9.17 6.51
C ASP A 161 9.27 -10.52 7.18
N PHE A 162 8.24 -11.17 7.67
CA PHE A 162 8.33 -12.48 8.31
C PHE A 162 7.91 -13.63 7.38
N THR A 163 7.72 -13.36 6.09
CA THR A 163 7.23 -14.34 5.10
C THR A 163 8.15 -15.56 5.00
N GLU A 164 9.46 -15.36 5.10
CA GLU A 164 10.45 -16.45 5.03
C GLU A 164 10.67 -17.14 6.39
N VAL A 165 10.37 -16.48 7.50
CA VAL A 165 10.61 -16.99 8.86
C VAL A 165 9.44 -17.85 9.34
N PHE A 166 8.21 -17.41 9.09
CA PHE A 166 7.00 -18.10 9.51
C PHE A 166 6.20 -18.55 8.29
N ALA A 167 6.62 -19.67 7.68
CA ALA A 167 5.93 -20.22 6.50
C ALA A 167 4.44 -20.52 6.74
N ALA A 168 4.07 -20.88 7.97
CA ALA A 168 2.68 -21.14 8.36
C ALA A 168 1.81 -19.88 8.41
N LEU A 169 2.41 -18.71 8.68
CA LEU A 169 1.70 -17.43 8.78
C LEU A 169 2.59 -16.31 8.22
N PRO A 170 2.56 -16.05 6.90
CA PRO A 170 3.49 -15.13 6.27
C PRO A 170 3.11 -13.68 6.56
N VAL A 171 3.53 -13.12 7.69
CA VAL A 171 3.14 -11.77 8.11
C VAL A 171 4.11 -10.72 7.58
N LYS A 172 3.59 -9.60 7.08
CA LYS A 172 4.38 -8.38 6.89
C LYS A 172 3.79 -7.22 7.67
N THR A 173 4.64 -6.47 8.36
CA THR A 173 4.25 -5.26 9.11
C THR A 173 4.95 -4.05 8.54
N HIS A 174 4.26 -2.92 8.47
CA HIS A 174 4.76 -1.65 7.97
C HIS A 174 4.57 -0.58 9.05
N LEU A 175 5.60 0.23 9.27
CA LEU A 175 5.57 1.39 10.15
C LEU A 175 6.09 2.60 9.38
N ASN A 176 5.34 3.69 9.44
CA ASN A 176 5.60 4.95 8.81
C ASN A 176 5.54 6.04 9.87
N PHE A 177 6.53 6.92 9.88
CA PHE A 177 6.51 8.11 10.71
C PHE A 177 7.18 9.25 9.96
N GLY A 178 6.70 10.47 10.13
CA GLY A 178 7.22 11.59 9.36
C GLY A 178 6.71 12.92 9.82
N TYR A 179 7.16 13.93 9.10
CA TYR A 179 6.81 15.32 9.31
C TYR A 179 6.51 15.94 7.95
N PHE A 180 5.48 16.78 7.91
CA PHE A 180 5.05 17.51 6.74
C PHE A 180 4.95 18.98 7.10
N ASP A 181 5.84 19.75 6.48
CA ASP A 181 5.73 21.20 6.41
C ASP A 181 4.82 21.54 5.24
N GLN A 182 3.76 22.27 5.55
CA GLN A 182 2.72 22.60 4.60
C GLN A 182 3.01 23.87 3.80
N ASN A 183 4.00 24.67 4.19
CA ASN A 183 4.37 25.87 3.47
C ASN A 183 5.89 26.08 3.51
N ILE A 184 6.55 25.71 2.41
CA ILE A 184 8.00 25.83 2.25
C ILE A 184 8.53 27.27 2.38
N HIS A 185 7.68 28.29 2.26
CA HIS A 185 8.08 29.69 2.38
C HIS A 185 8.11 30.18 3.83
N ASP A 186 7.60 29.39 4.77
CA ASP A 186 7.62 29.74 6.18
C ASP A 186 8.88 29.24 6.90
N ARG A 187 8.91 29.42 8.23
CA ARG A 187 10.00 28.90 9.06
C ARG A 187 9.59 27.52 9.58
N PHE A 188 10.24 26.48 9.06
CA PHE A 188 10.16 25.09 9.57
C PHE A 188 10.01 25.01 11.11
N PHE A 189 9.06 24.18 11.57
CA PHE A 189 8.75 23.87 12.99
C PHE A 189 8.14 24.99 13.84
N LEU A 190 7.90 26.16 13.25
CA LEU A 190 7.34 27.31 13.96
C LEU A 190 5.89 27.58 13.59
N ASN A 191 5.36 26.96 12.53
CA ASN A 191 4.03 27.27 12.07
C ASN A 191 2.95 26.37 12.68
N LEU A 192 1.74 26.90 12.69
CA LEU A 192 0.53 26.25 13.15
C LEU A 192 0.20 25.04 12.28
N GLU A 193 0.44 25.11 10.97
CA GLU A 193 -0.02 24.14 9.97
C GLU A 193 0.85 22.88 9.84
N ASP A 194 1.98 22.81 10.54
CA ASP A 194 2.87 21.66 10.54
C ASP A 194 2.19 20.37 11.02
N GLN A 195 2.49 19.24 10.37
CA GLN A 195 1.87 17.94 10.65
C GLN A 195 2.89 16.83 10.92
N TYR A 196 2.57 15.98 11.89
CA TYR A 196 3.18 14.68 12.09
C TYR A 196 2.37 13.61 11.37
N LEU A 197 3.06 12.78 10.60
CA LEU A 197 2.49 11.68 9.85
C LEU A 197 2.83 10.39 10.58
N LEU A 198 1.84 9.58 10.94
CA LEU A 198 2.03 8.27 11.56
C LEU A 198 1.18 7.25 10.81
N ALA A 199 1.73 6.09 10.49
CA ALA A 199 0.92 4.96 10.05
C ALA A 199 1.55 3.64 10.43
N ALA A 200 0.71 2.66 10.68
CA ALA A 200 1.10 1.29 10.95
C ALA A 200 0.15 0.36 10.23
N GLY A 201 0.65 -0.73 9.67
CA GLY A 201 -0.24 -1.70 9.04
C GLY A 201 0.34 -3.08 8.91
N LEU A 202 -0.57 -4.03 8.78
CA LEU A 202 -0.33 -5.45 8.78
C LEU A 202 -0.86 -6.05 7.49
N LYS A 203 -0.11 -6.97 6.89
CA LYS A 203 -0.51 -7.81 5.77
C LYS A 203 -0.34 -9.27 6.13
N PHE A 204 -1.32 -10.08 5.75
CA PHE A 204 -1.21 -11.53 5.83
C PHE A 204 -1.88 -12.16 4.59
N PRO A 205 -1.15 -12.96 3.80
CA PRO A 205 -1.69 -13.68 2.67
C PRO A 205 -2.47 -14.91 3.15
N VAL A 206 -3.66 -15.10 2.58
CA VAL A 206 -4.51 -16.27 2.77
C VAL A 206 -4.91 -16.78 1.39
N ARG A 207 -4.30 -17.89 0.97
CA ARG A 207 -4.52 -18.50 -0.35
C ARG A 207 -4.26 -17.49 -1.48
N SER A 208 -5.28 -17.13 -2.26
CA SER A 208 -5.21 -16.22 -3.40
C SER A 208 -5.46 -14.75 -3.04
N ALA A 209 -5.74 -14.45 -1.78
CA ALA A 209 -6.01 -13.10 -1.29
C ALA A 209 -4.96 -12.65 -0.26
N ILE A 210 -4.76 -11.34 -0.16
CA ILE A 210 -3.92 -10.70 0.86
C ILE A 210 -4.83 -9.80 1.68
N PHE A 211 -5.05 -10.16 2.93
CA PHE A 211 -5.81 -9.34 3.86
C PHE A 211 -4.88 -8.33 4.52
N TYR A 212 -5.45 -7.18 4.87
CA TYR A 212 -4.71 -6.17 5.58
C TYR A 212 -5.58 -5.32 6.50
N SER A 213 -4.92 -4.79 7.53
CA SER A 213 -5.45 -3.74 8.37
C SER A 213 -4.36 -2.69 8.57
N GLU A 214 -4.74 -1.42 8.52
CA GLU A 214 -3.84 -0.31 8.78
C GLU A 214 -4.50 0.79 9.57
N TYR A 215 -3.70 1.45 10.38
CA TYR A 215 -4.00 2.67 11.08
C TYR A 215 -3.15 3.79 10.51
N SER A 216 -3.74 4.97 10.31
CA SER A 216 -3.00 6.18 9.93
C SER A 216 -3.50 7.38 10.72
N ALA A 217 -2.59 8.24 11.11
CA ALA A 217 -2.86 9.49 11.80
C ALA A 217 -2.05 10.64 11.20
N GLU A 218 -2.72 11.78 11.05
CA GLU A 218 -2.14 13.06 10.65
C GLU A 218 -2.46 14.06 11.75
N ILE A 219 -1.42 14.42 12.51
CA ILE A 219 -1.54 15.15 13.78
C ILE A 219 -0.89 16.50 13.64
N PHE A 220 -1.62 17.58 13.86
CA PHE A 220 -1.05 18.93 13.79
C PHE A 220 -0.20 19.27 15.00
N ALA A 221 0.91 19.95 14.79
CA ALA A 221 1.85 20.30 15.85
C ALA A 221 1.35 21.47 16.72
N LYS A 222 0.83 22.55 16.11
CA LYS A 222 0.53 23.80 16.83
C LYS A 222 -0.75 24.53 16.42
N ASN A 223 -1.50 24.09 15.41
CA ASN A 223 -2.63 24.88 14.89
C ASN A 223 -3.75 25.09 15.91
N GLU A 224 -3.87 26.28 16.52
CA GLU A 224 -4.93 26.60 17.47
C GLU A 224 -6.34 26.49 16.87
N PHE A 225 -6.53 26.78 15.57
CA PHE A 225 -7.83 26.57 14.91
C PHE A 225 -8.15 25.08 14.81
N ILE A 226 -7.22 24.24 14.38
CA ILE A 226 -7.47 22.81 14.16
C ILE A 226 -7.44 22.00 15.47
N THR A 227 -6.59 22.36 16.42
CA THR A 227 -6.58 21.78 17.78
C THR A 227 -7.80 22.20 18.60
N LYS A 228 -8.35 23.40 18.40
CA LYS A 228 -9.64 23.82 19.02
C LYS A 228 -10.84 23.01 18.54
N TYR A 229 -10.76 22.39 17.35
CA TYR A 229 -11.82 21.52 16.81
C TYR A 229 -11.44 20.02 16.75
N SER A 230 -10.28 19.62 17.28
CA SER A 230 -9.81 18.21 17.33
C SER A 230 -9.86 17.45 16.00
N MET A 231 -9.60 18.11 14.87
CA MET A 231 -9.73 17.52 13.53
C MET A 231 -8.46 16.79 13.04
N ASN A 232 -7.73 16.12 13.93
CA ASN A 232 -6.61 15.25 13.52
C ASN A 232 -7.18 14.08 12.72
N SER A 233 -6.73 13.90 11.48
CA SER A 233 -7.23 12.82 10.63
C SER A 233 -6.69 11.50 11.16
N GLN A 234 -7.54 10.68 11.78
CA GLN A 234 -7.19 9.34 12.24
C GLN A 234 -8.09 8.34 11.56
N ARG A 235 -7.51 7.25 11.05
CA ARG A 235 -8.23 6.27 10.27
C ARG A 235 -7.81 4.85 10.56
N LEU A 236 -8.78 3.96 10.50
CA LEU A 236 -8.60 2.52 10.46
C LEU A 236 -9.13 2.00 9.11
N THR A 237 -8.24 1.42 8.33
CA THR A 237 -8.60 0.84 7.03
C THR A 237 -8.44 -0.66 7.10
N GLN A 238 -9.46 -1.39 6.67
CA GLN A 238 -9.44 -2.83 6.54
C GLN A 238 -9.75 -3.19 5.09
N GLY A 239 -8.99 -4.10 4.51
CA GLY A 239 -9.20 -4.47 3.12
C GLY A 239 -8.56 -5.78 2.76
N PHE A 240 -8.76 -6.16 1.51
CA PHE A 240 -8.11 -7.32 0.93
C PHE A 240 -7.77 -7.06 -0.54
N LYS A 241 -6.70 -7.71 -0.98
CA LYS A 241 -6.21 -7.66 -2.37
C LYS A 241 -6.25 -9.05 -2.97
N PHE A 242 -6.56 -9.17 -4.24
CA PHE A 242 -6.50 -10.43 -4.96
C PHE A 242 -6.03 -10.24 -6.39
N LEU A 243 -5.40 -11.27 -6.94
CA LEU A 243 -4.97 -11.28 -8.34
C LEU A 243 -6.15 -11.67 -9.22
N GLY A 244 -6.55 -10.78 -10.12
CA GLY A 244 -7.55 -11.06 -11.14
C GLY A 244 -6.93 -11.28 -12.52
N PRO A 245 -7.76 -11.23 -13.58
CA PRO A 245 -7.33 -11.44 -14.95
C PRO A 245 -6.21 -10.47 -15.39
N TRP A 246 -5.40 -10.89 -16.36
CA TRP A 246 -4.33 -10.08 -16.97
C TRP A 246 -3.28 -9.54 -15.98
N ASN A 247 -3.07 -10.22 -14.85
CA ASN A 247 -2.17 -9.80 -13.77
C ASN A 247 -2.57 -8.46 -13.12
N LEU A 248 -3.86 -8.10 -13.18
CA LEU A 248 -4.41 -6.97 -12.44
C LEU A 248 -4.60 -7.37 -10.97
N ILE A 249 -4.18 -6.49 -10.06
CA ILE A 249 -4.40 -6.68 -8.63
C ILE A 249 -5.58 -5.79 -8.23
N TYR A 250 -6.67 -6.42 -7.84
CA TYR A 250 -7.85 -5.75 -7.31
C TYR A 250 -7.68 -5.53 -5.81
N ASP A 251 -8.12 -4.39 -5.31
CA ASP A 251 -8.05 -3.98 -3.91
C ASP A 251 -9.43 -3.51 -3.47
N VAL A 252 -9.97 -4.05 -2.39
CA VAL A 252 -11.26 -3.62 -1.84
C VAL A 252 -11.05 -3.32 -0.38
N ALA A 253 -11.40 -2.10 0.04
CA ALA A 253 -11.17 -1.65 1.40
C ALA A 253 -12.33 -0.84 1.94
N LEU A 254 -12.57 -0.98 3.24
CA LEU A 254 -13.39 -0.11 4.04
C LEU A 254 -12.47 0.77 4.88
N ASP A 255 -12.65 2.07 4.77
CA ASP A 255 -11.86 3.07 5.47
C ASP A 255 -12.73 3.81 6.48
N LEU A 256 -12.40 3.68 7.77
CA LEU A 256 -13.16 4.24 8.88
C LEU A 256 -12.41 5.41 9.49
N SER A 257 -13.07 6.56 9.61
CA SER A 257 -12.61 7.70 10.41
C SER A 257 -12.77 7.37 11.89
N LEU A 258 -11.70 7.62 12.65
CA LEU A 258 -11.68 7.52 14.11
C LEU A 258 -11.70 8.89 14.79
N ALA A 259 -11.60 9.97 14.02
CA ALA A 259 -11.68 11.32 14.53
C ALA A 259 -13.11 11.65 14.95
N SER A 260 -13.28 12.25 16.14
CA SER A 260 -14.57 12.69 16.65
C SER A 260 -14.71 14.21 16.49
N ASP A 261 -15.74 14.65 15.78
CA ASP A 261 -16.03 16.08 15.54
C ASP A 261 -16.71 16.72 16.78
N VAL A 262 -15.96 16.91 17.86
CA VAL A 262 -16.50 17.38 19.16
C VAL A 262 -17.14 18.79 19.08
N ASN A 263 -16.87 19.59 18.04
CA ASN A 263 -17.39 20.96 17.90
C ASN A 263 -17.76 21.37 16.46
N ARG A 264 -18.33 20.45 15.66
CA ARG A 264 -18.72 20.72 14.25
C ARG A 264 -19.60 21.97 14.06
N ASN A 265 -20.53 22.21 14.98
CA ASN A 265 -21.49 23.32 14.91
C ASN A 265 -20.81 24.71 15.01
N ASN A 266 -19.62 24.76 15.63
CA ASN A 266 -18.85 25.99 15.81
C ASN A 266 -17.73 26.15 14.76
N ALA A 267 -17.59 25.21 13.83
CA ALA A 267 -16.61 25.28 12.75
C ALA A 267 -17.10 26.18 11.59
N PRO A 268 -16.19 26.76 10.77
CA PRO A 268 -16.55 27.47 9.55
C PRO A 268 -17.43 26.62 8.62
N ASN A 269 -18.26 27.26 7.78
CA ASN A 269 -19.29 26.58 6.95
C ASN A 269 -18.75 25.40 6.11
N GLU A 270 -17.50 25.48 5.65
CA GLU A 270 -16.84 24.44 4.85
C GLU A 270 -16.62 23.13 5.63
N PHE A 271 -16.52 23.21 6.96
CA PHE A 271 -16.35 22.07 7.87
C PHE A 271 -17.67 21.59 8.51
N ARG A 272 -18.77 22.33 8.30
CA ARG A 272 -20.12 21.94 8.77
C ARG A 272 -20.80 20.90 7.88
N LYS A 273 -20.31 20.69 6.66
CA LYS A 273 -20.87 19.69 5.74
C LYS A 273 -20.87 18.32 6.40
N GLN A 274 -21.99 17.60 6.32
CA GLN A 274 -22.12 16.26 6.88
C GLN A 274 -21.42 15.25 5.99
N TYR A 275 -20.59 14.44 6.62
CA TYR A 275 -19.78 13.43 5.99
C TYR A 275 -19.94 12.13 6.78
N ALA A 276 -19.88 10.98 6.11
CA ALA A 276 -19.89 9.70 6.83
C ALA A 276 -18.50 9.44 7.37
N ASP A 277 -18.47 8.75 8.50
CA ASP A 277 -17.23 8.30 9.13
C ASP A 277 -16.62 7.11 8.40
N TRP A 278 -17.10 6.75 7.21
CA TRP A 278 -16.60 5.62 6.44
C TRP A 278 -16.56 5.91 4.93
N LYS A 279 -15.63 5.24 4.23
CA LYS A 279 -15.50 5.22 2.77
C LYS A 279 -15.29 3.81 2.26
N LEU A 280 -15.91 3.50 1.12
CA LEU A 280 -15.58 2.32 0.34
C LEU A 280 -14.50 2.68 -0.68
N ILE A 281 -13.46 1.86 -0.79
CA ILE A 281 -12.34 2.10 -1.70
C ILE A 281 -12.14 0.87 -2.59
N LEU A 282 -12.10 1.11 -3.88
CA LEU A 282 -11.87 0.13 -4.93
C LEU A 282 -10.58 0.48 -5.66
N GLY A 283 -9.60 -0.41 -5.63
CA GLY A 283 -8.30 -0.21 -6.24
C GLY A 283 -8.01 -1.19 -7.38
N LEU A 284 -7.29 -0.69 -8.38
CA LEU A 284 -6.72 -1.46 -9.48
C LEU A 284 -5.24 -1.18 -9.56
N ASN A 285 -4.42 -2.22 -9.48
CA ASN A 285 -2.97 -2.08 -9.50
C ASN A 285 -2.36 -2.94 -10.60
N TYR A 286 -1.38 -2.37 -11.31
CA TYR A 286 -0.73 -3.03 -12.42
C TYR A 286 0.80 -2.82 -12.41
N PRO A 287 1.58 -3.89 -12.24
CA PRO A 287 3.04 -3.84 -12.38
C PRO A 287 3.46 -4.02 -13.85
N PHE A 288 4.13 -3.01 -14.40
CA PHE A 288 4.74 -3.03 -15.72
C PHE A 288 6.28 -3.10 -15.62
N THR A 289 6.91 -3.87 -16.51
CA THR A 289 8.38 -3.93 -16.60
C THR A 289 8.82 -3.17 -17.86
N ILE A 290 9.52 -2.04 -17.69
CA ILE A 290 9.77 -1.09 -18.78
C ILE A 290 10.67 -1.67 -19.86
N GLN A 291 11.71 -2.45 -19.51
CA GLN A 291 12.50 -3.21 -20.49
C GLN A 291 13.15 -4.43 -19.82
N LYS A 292 12.92 -5.63 -20.37
CA LYS A 292 13.93 -6.70 -20.25
C LYS A 292 15.09 -6.25 -21.11
N LYS A 293 16.13 -5.65 -20.53
CA LYS A 293 17.43 -5.72 -21.23
C LYS A 293 17.67 -7.21 -21.45
N SER A 294 17.68 -7.62 -22.71
CA SER A 294 18.34 -8.84 -23.14
C SER A 294 19.81 -8.66 -22.80
N HIS A 295 20.15 -8.76 -21.51
CA HIS A 295 21.42 -9.34 -21.19
C HIS A 295 21.31 -10.72 -21.83
N LYS A 296 22.00 -10.90 -22.96
CA LYS A 296 22.72 -12.13 -23.20
C LYS A 296 23.58 -12.34 -21.97
N SER A 297 22.97 -12.80 -20.87
CA SER A 297 23.72 -13.51 -19.86
C SER A 297 24.30 -14.65 -20.67
N ASN A 298 25.61 -14.62 -20.88
CA ASN A 298 26.31 -15.89 -21.00
C ASN A 298 25.72 -16.77 -19.89
N PRO A 299 25.12 -17.93 -20.22
CA PRO A 299 24.56 -18.79 -19.21
C PRO A 299 25.61 -18.87 -18.11
N PRO A 300 25.23 -18.69 -16.82
CA PRO A 300 26.20 -18.76 -15.73
C PRO A 300 27.03 -20.00 -16.00
N THR A 301 28.36 -19.84 -16.17
CA THR A 301 29.26 -20.97 -16.33
C THR A 301 28.95 -21.89 -15.19
N ARG A 302 28.17 -22.94 -15.48
CA ARG A 302 27.69 -23.88 -14.49
C ARG A 302 28.94 -24.60 -14.07
N ASP A 303 29.45 -24.23 -12.91
CA ASP A 303 30.57 -24.91 -12.30
C ASP A 303 30.15 -26.39 -12.14
N PRO A 304 30.71 -27.32 -12.94
CA PRO A 304 30.20 -28.70 -13.02
C PRO A 304 30.33 -29.46 -11.70
N GLN A 305 31.06 -28.90 -10.73
CA GLN A 305 31.34 -29.54 -9.45
C GLN A 305 30.26 -29.35 -8.38
N LYS A 306 29.28 -28.45 -8.57
CA LYS A 306 28.32 -28.09 -7.50
C LYS A 306 26.94 -28.77 -7.57
N TYR A 307 26.70 -29.63 -8.57
CA TYR A 307 25.50 -30.47 -8.63
C TYR A 307 25.90 -31.92 -8.89
N PRO A 308 25.55 -32.89 -8.03
CA PRO A 308 25.67 -34.29 -8.40
C PRO A 308 24.83 -34.53 -9.66
N SER A 309 25.48 -35.03 -10.70
CA SER A 309 24.86 -35.37 -11.98
C SER A 309 23.51 -36.07 -11.77
N LYS A 310 22.48 -35.68 -12.54
CA LYS A 310 21.13 -36.31 -12.53
C LYS A 310 21.16 -37.85 -12.55
N ASN A 311 22.24 -38.45 -13.04
CA ASN A 311 22.47 -39.89 -13.07
C ASN A 311 22.63 -40.55 -11.68
N ARG A 312 22.89 -39.79 -10.59
CA ARG A 312 22.89 -40.33 -9.21
C ARG A 312 21.53 -40.26 -8.52
N VAL A 313 20.59 -39.45 -9.02
CA VAL A 313 19.27 -39.27 -8.39
C VAL A 313 18.26 -40.31 -8.88
N GLN A 314 18.44 -40.85 -10.10
CA GLN A 314 17.61 -41.93 -10.63
C GLN A 314 17.62 -43.22 -9.78
N PRO A 315 18.78 -43.81 -9.41
CA PRO A 315 18.77 -45.03 -8.60
C PRO A 315 18.18 -44.78 -7.21
N HIS A 316 18.35 -43.58 -6.64
CA HIS A 316 17.78 -43.26 -5.33
C HIS A 316 16.25 -43.11 -5.37
N ARG A 317 15.69 -42.57 -6.47
CA ARG A 317 14.23 -42.52 -6.67
C ARG A 317 13.63 -43.91 -6.91
N GLN A 318 14.34 -44.78 -7.63
CA GLN A 318 13.89 -46.15 -7.86
C GLN A 318 13.83 -46.92 -6.53
N ASN A 319 14.89 -46.85 -5.72
CA ASN A 319 14.92 -47.50 -4.41
C ASN A 319 13.82 -47.00 -3.45
N ILE A 320 13.47 -45.71 -3.51
CA ILE A 320 12.39 -45.16 -2.69
C ILE A 320 11.03 -45.69 -3.16
N LEU A 321 10.79 -45.75 -4.48
CA LEU A 321 9.56 -46.31 -5.03
C LEU A 321 9.41 -47.80 -4.70
N ASP A 322 10.48 -48.57 -4.81
CA ASP A 322 10.49 -50.00 -4.46
C ASP A 322 10.18 -50.20 -2.96
N SER A 323 10.79 -49.38 -2.08
CA SER A 323 10.50 -49.42 -0.64
C SER A 323 9.07 -49.00 -0.30
N MET A 324 8.46 -48.09 -1.06
CA MET A 324 7.07 -47.68 -0.85
C MET A 324 6.09 -48.78 -1.26
N LEU A 325 6.36 -49.48 -2.36
CA LEU A 325 5.56 -50.62 -2.80
C LEU A 325 5.65 -51.81 -1.83
N GLU A 326 6.83 -52.04 -1.24
CA GLU A 326 7.02 -53.08 -0.24
C GLU A 326 6.22 -52.78 1.04
N ILE A 327 6.25 -51.53 1.51
CA ILE A 327 5.45 -51.07 2.65
C ILE A 327 3.94 -51.22 2.37
N GLU A 328 3.48 -50.81 1.19
CA GLU A 328 2.08 -50.93 0.78
C GLU A 328 1.63 -52.40 0.76
N SER A 329 2.46 -53.31 0.23
CA SER A 329 2.17 -54.74 0.22
C SER A 329 2.12 -55.37 1.63
N SER A 330 2.93 -54.86 2.55
CA SER A 330 2.95 -55.32 3.94
C SER A 330 1.73 -54.85 4.74
N LEU A 331 1.14 -53.70 4.38
CA LEU A 331 -0.07 -53.17 5.00
C LEU A 331 -1.34 -53.88 4.50
N ASP A 332 -1.35 -54.30 3.24
CA ASP A 332 -2.46 -55.06 2.68
C ASP A 332 -2.45 -56.54 3.11
N GLY A 333 -1.27 -57.10 3.41
CA GLY A 333 -1.13 -58.47 3.92
C GLY A 333 -1.62 -58.68 5.35
N ASP A 334 -1.65 -57.63 6.18
CA ASP A 334 -1.94 -57.72 7.62
C ASP A 334 -3.44 -57.59 7.96
N ASN A 335 -4.30 -57.34 6.97
CA ASN A 335 -5.76 -57.22 7.15
C ASN A 335 -6.53 -58.55 6.97
N SER A 336 -5.84 -59.70 6.91
CA SER A 336 -6.46 -61.03 6.81
C SER A 336 -6.29 -61.89 8.08
N VAL A 337 -6.44 -61.29 9.26
CA VAL A 337 -6.61 -62.07 10.51
C VAL A 337 -8.09 -62.44 10.65
N GLU A 338 -8.44 -63.62 10.15
CA GLU A 338 -9.71 -64.29 10.46
C GLU A 338 -9.89 -64.43 11.98
N PRO A 339 -11.10 -64.17 12.52
CA PRO A 339 -11.37 -64.43 13.93
C PRO A 339 -11.39 -65.95 14.15
N LYS A 340 -10.41 -66.45 14.92
CA LYS A 340 -10.46 -67.82 15.44
C LYS A 340 -11.67 -67.97 16.36
N ASN A 341 -12.69 -68.68 15.89
CA ASN A 341 -13.70 -69.30 16.73
C ASN A 341 -13.01 -70.29 17.68
N ASN A 342 -13.02 -69.97 18.98
CA ASN A 342 -12.73 -70.94 20.02
C ASN A 342 -14.02 -71.73 20.29
N ASP A 343 -14.17 -72.85 19.60
CA ASP A 343 -14.93 -73.99 20.09
C ASP A 343 -13.90 -75.04 20.50
N ASP A 344 -13.79 -75.31 21.80
CA ASP A 344 -13.31 -76.60 22.30
C ASP A 344 -14.09 -76.98 23.56
N SER A 345 -14.99 -77.93 23.33
CA SER A 345 -15.38 -79.00 24.24
C SER A 345 -14.35 -80.14 24.00
N GLN A 346 -13.92 -81.03 24.90
CA GLN A 346 -14.49 -81.68 26.07
C GLN A 346 -13.36 -82.21 27.00
N ASP A 347 -13.78 -82.86 28.09
CA ASP A 347 -13.12 -83.94 28.87
C ASP A 347 -12.42 -83.58 30.21
N ASN A 348 -13.25 -83.40 31.26
CA ASN A 348 -13.49 -84.42 32.31
C ASN A 348 -14.61 -84.00 33.27
#